data_AF-A0A4Q9QPQ2-F1
#
_entry.id   AF-A0A4Q9QPQ2-F1
#
_cell.length_a   1.000
_cell.length_b   1.000
_cell.length_c   1.000
_cell.angle_alpha   90.00
_cell.angle_beta   90.00
_cell.angle_gamma   90.00
#
_symmetry.space_group_name_H-M   'P 1'
#
loop_
_entity.id
_entity.type
_entity.pdbx_description
1 polymer ?
#
loop_
_entity_poly.entity_id
_entity_poly.type
_entity_poly.pdbx_seq_one_letter_code
_entity_poly.pdbx_strand_id
1 'polypeptide(L)'
;MNPARIRLGDLSVGFLYSLADAVHHLGHTPQPLLEHYGFDAARLAEPRARLSIPRYMHLGHSAIRLTGEPALGLLMGRFGRLHQLGLAGITAAQAPTVREAARTLIRFELLYASNYRGRSSLQEDSNGAWLRFHSIGPYNAYNRFVVDSVLAGWLQQLATLASTALTAEAVQMEFAAPTYAERYEPEFGCPPTFDAAFNGLRLDQQTLNLRNPQHCPGTWQELLQLCEQELQRLTRTYSLRERVSQLLGPRLHGREPDMDDIARHLQLPSWTLRRRLTEEGTRFSTIVNETRRDLAIAYVRDTELSFGEIAYLLGFASAEAFQRAFKRWLQQTPGELRRAYRQGSVAVSAQAALPREISPG
;
A
#
# COMPACT_ATOMS: atom_id res chain seq x y z
N MET A 1 2.08 -27.14 7.71
CA MET A 1 2.48 -25.73 7.85
C MET A 1 1.24 -24.90 8.13
N ASN A 2 1.24 -24.09 9.19
CA ASN A 2 0.15 -23.15 9.43
C ASN A 2 0.23 -22.07 8.32
N PRO A 3 -0.81 -21.86 7.49
CA PRO A 3 -0.79 -20.84 6.45
C PRO A 3 -0.44 -19.47 7.07
N ALA A 4 0.42 -18.72 6.38
CA ALA A 4 0.70 -17.34 6.78
C ALA A 4 -0.61 -16.55 6.82
N ARG A 5 -0.90 -15.88 7.95
CA ARG A 5 -2.11 -15.07 8.10
C ARG A 5 -2.14 -13.97 7.03
N ILE A 6 -3.27 -13.81 6.37
CA ILE A 6 -3.46 -12.76 5.37
C ILE A 6 -3.46 -11.40 6.09
N ARG A 7 -2.67 -10.46 5.56
CA ARG A 7 -2.51 -9.10 6.09
C ARG A 7 -3.17 -8.11 5.12
N LEU A 8 -3.45 -6.90 5.60
CA LEU A 8 -3.94 -5.80 4.76
C LEU A 8 -2.90 -5.32 3.73
N GLY A 9 -1.68 -5.87 3.77
CA GLY A 9 -0.59 -5.47 2.89
C GLY A 9 0.59 -4.91 3.66
N ASP A 10 1.69 -4.74 2.95
CA ASP A 10 2.93 -4.19 3.46
C ASP A 10 3.66 -3.39 2.38
N LEU A 11 4.59 -2.56 2.82
CA LEU A 11 5.49 -1.80 1.97
C LEU A 11 6.90 -1.81 2.55
N SER A 12 7.87 -1.51 1.70
CA SER A 12 9.28 -1.30 2.06
C SER A 12 9.39 -0.24 3.15
N VAL A 13 10.28 -0.45 4.13
CA VAL A 13 10.65 0.62 5.07
C VAL A 13 11.35 1.78 4.38
N GLY A 14 11.75 1.64 3.11
CA GLY A 14 12.35 2.73 2.33
C GLY A 14 11.46 3.97 2.19
N PHE A 15 10.13 3.82 2.24
CA PHE A 15 9.21 4.96 2.27
C PHE A 15 9.35 5.81 3.54
N LEU A 16 9.94 5.28 4.62
CA LEU A 16 10.16 6.04 5.85
C LEU A 16 11.26 7.10 5.69
N TYR A 17 12.15 6.95 4.70
CA TYR A 17 13.15 7.98 4.40
C TYR A 17 12.52 9.25 3.83
N SER A 18 11.58 9.13 2.88
CA SER A 18 10.89 10.31 2.35
C SER A 18 9.97 10.96 3.39
N LEU A 19 9.36 10.17 4.28
CA LEU A 19 8.62 10.71 5.42
C LEU A 19 9.55 11.47 6.38
N ALA A 20 10.71 10.89 6.71
CA ALA A 20 11.68 11.54 7.59
C ALA A 20 12.19 12.86 7.00
N ASP A 21 12.50 12.87 5.70
CA ASP A 21 12.91 14.08 4.97
C ASP A 21 11.81 15.15 5.00
N ALA A 22 10.54 14.79 4.81
CA ALA A 22 9.42 15.73 4.87
C ALA A 22 9.21 16.31 6.28
N VAL A 23 9.27 15.48 7.32
CA VAL A 23 9.19 15.92 8.71
C VAL A 23 10.35 16.85 9.07
N HIS A 24 11.56 16.51 8.61
CA HIS A 24 12.75 17.34 8.81
C HIS A 24 12.66 18.67 8.07
N HIS A 25 12.15 18.68 6.84
CA HIS A 25 11.92 19.89 6.05
C HIS A 25 10.98 20.88 6.76
N LEU A 26 10.00 20.38 7.51
CA LEU A 26 9.10 21.18 8.33
C LEU A 26 9.69 21.59 9.70
N GLY A 27 10.97 21.32 9.94
CA GLY A 27 11.68 21.74 11.16
C GLY A 27 11.52 20.80 12.36
N HIS A 28 10.99 19.59 12.17
CA HIS A 28 10.82 18.61 13.24
C HIS A 28 11.85 17.49 13.16
N THR A 29 12.19 16.89 14.30
CA THR A 29 13.07 15.71 14.37
C THR A 29 12.25 14.43 14.12
N PRO A 30 12.51 13.66 13.03
CA PRO A 30 11.71 12.47 12.72
C PRO A 30 12.00 11.27 13.63
N GLN A 31 13.19 11.17 14.22
CA GLN A 31 13.65 9.97 14.93
C GLN A 31 12.74 9.54 16.09
N PRO A 32 12.32 10.41 17.02
CA PRO A 32 11.42 10.00 18.11
C PRO A 32 10.11 9.40 17.62
N LEU A 33 9.57 9.93 16.51
CA LEU A 33 8.35 9.40 15.91
C LEU A 33 8.60 8.01 15.29
N LEU A 34 9.68 7.85 14.53
CA LEU A 34 10.03 6.56 13.92
C LEU A 34 10.30 5.49 14.98
N GLU A 35 11.03 5.84 16.05
CA GLU A 35 11.34 4.95 17.18
C GLU A 35 10.10 4.57 17.97
N HIS A 36 9.16 5.50 18.20
CA HIS A 36 7.86 5.19 18.81
C HIS A 36 7.09 4.15 17.98
N TYR A 37 7.21 4.23 16.65
CA TYR A 37 6.70 3.24 15.73
C TYR A 37 7.67 2.09 15.49
N GLY A 38 8.69 1.86 16.33
CA GLY A 38 9.61 0.72 16.30
C GLY A 38 10.53 0.65 15.08
N PHE A 39 10.92 1.80 14.53
CA PHE A 39 11.88 1.93 13.44
C PHE A 39 13.08 2.75 13.91
N ASP A 40 14.08 2.07 14.46
CA ASP A 40 15.40 2.63 14.72
C ASP A 40 16.29 2.54 13.47
N ALA A 41 17.52 3.07 13.56
CA ALA A 41 18.48 3.04 12.45
C ALA A 41 18.79 1.61 11.98
N ALA A 42 18.85 0.63 12.90
CA ALA A 42 19.13 -0.76 12.57
C ALA A 42 17.98 -1.38 11.76
N ARG A 43 16.72 -1.14 12.17
CA ARG A 43 15.54 -1.64 11.48
C ARG A 43 15.34 -0.99 10.10
N LEU A 44 15.71 0.28 9.94
CA LEU A 44 15.70 0.96 8.64
C LEU A 44 16.77 0.42 7.69
N ALA A 45 17.94 0.04 8.21
CA ALA A 45 19.04 -0.53 7.44
C ALA A 45 18.85 -2.02 7.09
N GLU A 46 17.87 -2.70 7.69
CA GLU A 46 17.63 -4.12 7.46
C GLU A 46 17.18 -4.39 6.01
N PRO A 47 17.90 -5.24 5.25
CA PRO A 47 17.56 -5.54 3.87
C PRO A 47 16.15 -6.13 3.78
N ARG A 48 15.33 -5.57 2.87
CA ARG A 48 13.95 -6.02 2.62
C ARG A 48 13.04 -5.89 3.83
N ALA A 49 13.38 -5.09 4.84
CA ALA A 49 12.46 -4.80 5.92
C ALA A 49 11.16 -4.20 5.37
N ARG A 50 10.04 -4.71 5.90
CA ARG A 50 8.69 -4.31 5.53
C ARG A 50 7.95 -3.75 6.74
N LEU A 51 7.04 -2.82 6.48
CA LEU A 51 6.02 -2.39 7.43
C LEU A 51 4.62 -2.62 6.88
N SER A 52 3.66 -2.93 7.75
CA SER A 52 2.27 -3.11 7.32
C SER A 52 1.65 -1.78 6.90
N ILE A 53 0.77 -1.81 5.89
CA ILE A 53 0.04 -0.62 5.41
C ILE A 53 -0.66 0.13 6.56
N PRO A 54 -1.37 -0.54 7.50
CA PRO A 54 -1.98 0.17 8.63
C PRO A 54 -0.97 0.87 9.54
N ARG A 55 0.20 0.27 9.81
CA ARG A 55 1.24 0.91 10.63
C ARG A 55 1.79 2.15 9.92
N TYR A 56 1.94 2.10 8.60
CA TYR A 56 2.33 3.24 7.78
C TYR A 56 1.28 4.36 7.80
N MET A 57 0.00 4.00 7.65
CA MET A 57 -1.14 4.92 7.77
C MET A 57 -1.16 5.65 9.12
N HIS A 58 -1.02 4.91 10.23
CA HIS A 58 -0.95 5.50 11.58
C HIS A 58 0.27 6.41 11.75
N LEU A 59 1.44 5.95 11.28
CA LEU A 59 2.66 6.73 11.32
C LEU A 59 2.52 8.05 10.55
N GLY A 60 1.97 8.03 9.34
CA GLY A 60 1.70 9.23 8.54
C GLY A 60 0.73 10.18 9.24
N HIS A 61 -0.34 9.66 9.84
CA HIS A 61 -1.27 10.47 10.62
C HIS A 61 -0.62 11.09 11.88
N SER A 62 0.23 10.34 12.59
CA SER A 62 1.03 10.88 13.70
C SER A 62 2.01 11.95 13.24
N ALA A 63 2.61 11.79 12.06
CA ALA A 63 3.49 12.79 11.46
C ALA A 63 2.73 14.07 11.13
N ILE A 64 1.53 13.98 10.52
CA ILE A 64 0.63 15.12 10.27
C ILE A 64 0.31 15.86 11.57
N ARG A 65 0.02 15.12 12.66
CA ARG A 65 -0.23 15.73 13.98
C ARG A 65 1.00 16.40 14.58
N LEU A 66 2.18 15.83 14.39
CA LEU A 66 3.44 16.36 14.87
C LEU A 66 3.79 17.68 14.17
N THR A 67 3.61 17.74 12.85
CA THR A 67 4.03 18.88 12.02
C THR A 67 2.94 19.93 11.85
N GLY A 68 1.67 19.58 12.09
CA GLY A 68 0.53 20.44 11.80
C GLY A 68 0.24 20.61 10.30
N GLU A 69 0.91 19.85 9.42
CA GLU A 69 0.77 19.96 7.97
C GLU A 69 -0.22 18.91 7.43
N PRO A 70 -1.46 19.28 7.09
CA PRO A 70 -2.46 18.32 6.60
C PRO A 70 -2.12 17.74 5.22
N ALA A 71 -1.35 18.46 4.38
CA ALA A 71 -0.89 18.01 3.07
C ALA A 71 0.46 17.28 3.12
N LEU A 72 0.86 16.74 4.28
CA LEU A 72 2.17 16.09 4.45
C LEU A 72 2.43 14.97 3.44
N GLY A 73 1.38 14.25 3.00
CA GLY A 73 1.50 13.22 1.97
C GLY A 73 2.01 13.79 0.63
N LEU A 74 1.45 14.92 0.19
CA LEU A 74 1.90 15.60 -1.03
C LEU A 74 3.36 16.07 -0.88
N LEU A 75 3.68 16.73 0.23
CA LEU A 75 5.04 17.18 0.54
C LEU A 75 6.04 16.01 0.58
N MET A 76 5.65 14.90 1.20
CA MET A 76 6.45 13.69 1.27
C MET A 76 6.78 13.13 -0.12
N GLY A 77 5.85 13.22 -1.06
CA GLY A 77 6.07 12.80 -2.45
C GLY A 77 7.26 13.49 -3.11
N ARG A 78 7.51 14.76 -2.80
CA ARG A 78 8.65 15.55 -3.30
C ARG A 78 10.01 15.02 -2.84
N PHE A 79 10.04 14.29 -1.73
CA PHE A 79 11.25 13.61 -1.23
C PHE A 79 11.36 12.16 -1.70
N GLY A 80 10.46 11.71 -2.58
CA GLY A 80 10.46 10.39 -3.18
C GLY A 80 11.67 10.19 -4.09
N ARG A 81 12.53 9.22 -3.74
CA ARG A 81 13.70 8.84 -4.54
C ARG A 81 13.59 7.40 -5.00
N LEU A 82 13.96 7.12 -6.24
CA LEU A 82 13.86 5.77 -6.82
C LEU A 82 14.58 4.71 -5.98
N HIS A 83 15.75 5.00 -5.42
CA HIS A 83 16.49 4.02 -4.60
C HIS A 83 15.74 3.61 -3.31
N GLN A 84 14.79 4.42 -2.81
CA GLN A 84 13.96 4.07 -1.65
C GLN A 84 12.99 2.91 -1.95
N LEU A 85 12.69 2.66 -3.24
CA LEU A 85 11.89 1.52 -3.70
C LEU A 85 12.73 0.25 -3.92
N GLY A 86 13.99 0.25 -3.48
CA GLY A 86 14.89 -0.89 -3.58
C GLY A 86 15.18 -1.30 -5.02
N LEU A 87 15.28 -2.61 -5.28
CA LEU A 87 15.69 -3.15 -6.58
C LEU A 87 14.78 -2.66 -7.72
N ALA A 88 13.46 -2.62 -7.52
CA ALA A 88 12.53 -2.14 -8.54
C ALA A 88 12.78 -0.67 -8.92
N GLY A 89 13.04 0.17 -7.92
CA GLY A 89 13.32 1.58 -8.15
C GLY A 89 14.70 1.84 -8.76
N ILE A 90 15.75 1.13 -8.31
CA ILE A 90 17.07 1.19 -8.95
C ILE A 90 17.00 0.73 -10.41
N THR A 91 16.21 -0.32 -10.69
CA THR A 91 15.96 -0.77 -12.06
C THR A 91 15.25 0.32 -12.85
N ALA A 92 14.18 0.91 -12.31
CA ALA A 92 13.46 2.01 -12.95
C ALA A 92 14.37 3.24 -13.19
N ALA A 93 15.34 3.52 -12.31
CA ALA A 93 16.32 4.60 -12.48
C ALA A 93 17.25 4.41 -13.69
N GLN A 94 17.34 3.20 -14.23
CA GLN A 94 18.08 2.87 -15.45
C GLN A 94 17.17 2.69 -16.66
N ALA A 95 15.86 2.90 -16.53
CA ALA A 95 14.94 2.79 -17.66
C ALA A 95 15.27 3.83 -18.74
N PRO A 96 15.11 3.51 -20.03
CA PRO A 96 15.48 4.41 -21.13
C PRO A 96 14.57 5.66 -21.25
N THR A 97 13.34 5.57 -20.77
CA THR A 97 12.33 6.63 -20.86
C THR A 97 11.44 6.66 -19.62
N VAL A 98 10.71 7.77 -19.43
CA VAL A 98 9.67 7.90 -18.40
C VAL A 98 8.64 6.77 -18.51
N ARG A 99 8.22 6.40 -19.72
CA ARG A 99 7.30 5.27 -19.96
C ARG A 99 7.84 3.97 -19.40
N GLU A 100 9.09 3.63 -19.74
CA GLU A 100 9.70 2.38 -19.26
C GLU A 100 9.92 2.40 -17.75
N ALA A 101 10.26 3.55 -17.16
CA ALA A 101 10.34 3.69 -15.71
C ALA A 101 8.98 3.43 -15.05
N ALA A 102 7.90 4.05 -15.55
CA ALA A 102 6.55 3.83 -15.04
C ALA A 102 6.12 2.36 -15.16
N ARG A 103 6.36 1.73 -16.32
CA ARG A 103 6.12 0.30 -16.53
C ARG A 103 6.88 -0.56 -15.51
N THR A 104 8.13 -0.22 -15.22
CA THR A 104 8.98 -0.94 -14.26
C THR A 104 8.45 -0.85 -12.84
N LEU A 105 8.12 0.37 -12.39
CA LEU A 105 7.59 0.60 -11.05
C LEU A 105 6.28 -0.15 -10.80
N ILE A 106 5.42 -0.21 -11.81
CA ILE A 106 4.14 -0.93 -11.74
C ILE A 106 4.34 -2.45 -11.83
N ARG A 107 5.16 -2.93 -12.78
CA ARG A 107 5.41 -4.37 -12.98
C ARG A 107 6.03 -5.02 -11.76
N PHE A 108 7.00 -4.35 -11.14
CA PHE A 108 7.74 -4.86 -9.99
C PHE A 108 7.24 -4.31 -8.65
N GLU A 109 6.00 -3.80 -8.61
CA GLU A 109 5.38 -3.26 -7.38
C GLU A 109 5.54 -4.22 -6.19
N LEU A 110 5.33 -5.52 -6.40
CA LEU A 110 5.43 -6.56 -5.35
C LEU A 110 6.80 -6.60 -4.64
N LEU A 111 7.86 -6.12 -5.29
CA LEU A 111 9.20 -6.03 -4.71
C LEU A 111 9.34 -4.93 -3.65
N TYR A 112 8.42 -3.97 -3.60
CA TYR A 112 8.45 -2.87 -2.63
C TYR A 112 7.10 -2.57 -1.95
N ALA A 113 5.97 -3.01 -2.49
CA ALA A 113 4.65 -2.84 -1.89
C ALA A 113 3.70 -3.98 -2.30
N SER A 114 2.80 -4.34 -1.40
CA SER A 114 1.74 -5.31 -1.64
C SER A 114 0.48 -4.85 -0.93
N ASN A 115 -0.60 -4.66 -1.68
CA ASN A 115 -1.90 -4.36 -1.12
C ASN A 115 -2.84 -5.54 -1.40
N TYR A 116 -3.46 -6.07 -0.35
CA TYR A 116 -4.40 -7.18 -0.52
C TYR A 116 -5.63 -6.78 -1.34
N ARG A 117 -5.93 -5.48 -1.42
CA ARG A 117 -7.08 -4.92 -2.12
C ARG A 117 -6.92 -4.82 -3.62
N GLY A 118 -5.71 -4.82 -4.13
CA GLY A 118 -5.45 -4.61 -5.54
C GLY A 118 -4.00 -4.23 -5.79
N ARG A 119 -3.71 -3.95 -7.05
CA ARG A 119 -2.38 -3.51 -7.48
C ARG A 119 -2.50 -2.25 -8.29
N SER A 120 -1.43 -1.48 -8.29
CA SER A 120 -1.31 -0.35 -9.21
C SER A 120 -1.28 -0.84 -10.64
N SER A 121 -1.68 0.03 -11.59
CA SER A 121 -1.72 -0.33 -13.01
C SER A 121 -1.28 0.83 -13.88
N LEU A 122 -0.68 0.51 -15.02
CA LEU A 122 -0.41 1.44 -16.11
C LEU A 122 -1.37 1.12 -17.25
N GLN A 123 -2.22 2.07 -17.63
CA GLN A 123 -3.15 1.92 -18.75
C GLN A 123 -2.77 2.90 -19.84
N GLU A 124 -2.31 2.37 -20.98
CA GLU A 124 -1.84 3.17 -22.10
C GLU A 124 -2.92 3.29 -23.18
N ASP A 125 -3.04 4.48 -23.76
CA ASP A 125 -3.90 4.78 -24.89
C ASP A 125 -3.11 5.55 -25.98
N SER A 126 -3.79 5.98 -27.04
CA SER A 126 -3.15 6.72 -28.14
C SER A 126 -2.56 8.07 -27.72
N ASN A 127 -3.03 8.65 -26.61
CA ASN A 127 -2.74 10.03 -26.19
C ASN A 127 -1.86 10.10 -24.94
N GLY A 128 -1.71 9.01 -24.19
CA GLY A 128 -0.86 8.98 -23.02
C GLY A 128 -0.99 7.70 -22.21
N ALA A 129 -0.81 7.82 -20.89
CA ALA A 129 -0.95 6.71 -19.96
C ALA A 129 -1.48 7.17 -18.59
N TRP A 130 -2.38 6.38 -18.02
CA TRP A 130 -2.82 6.50 -16.63
C TRP A 130 -1.98 5.62 -15.72
N LEU A 131 -1.32 6.23 -14.74
CA LEU A 131 -0.75 5.54 -13.58
C LEU A 131 -1.83 5.53 -12.48
N ARG A 132 -2.44 4.37 -12.26
CA ARG A 132 -3.52 4.22 -11.27
C ARG A 132 -3.00 3.54 -10.01
N PHE A 133 -3.28 4.15 -8.86
CA PHE A 133 -2.94 3.61 -7.56
C PHE A 133 -4.16 2.97 -6.91
N HIS A 134 -4.00 1.74 -6.42
CA HIS A 134 -5.07 1.04 -5.70
C HIS A 134 -4.87 1.17 -4.19
N SER A 135 -5.67 2.02 -3.55
CA SER A 135 -5.66 2.20 -2.09
C SER A 135 -6.77 1.40 -1.39
N ILE A 136 -6.74 1.37 -0.06
CA ILE A 136 -7.79 0.76 0.76
C ILE A 136 -8.78 1.86 1.16
N GLY A 137 -9.97 1.87 0.56
CA GLY A 137 -11.11 2.68 1.04
C GLY A 137 -11.90 2.02 2.19
N PRO A 138 -12.86 2.72 2.82
CA PRO A 138 -13.23 4.13 2.60
C PRO A 138 -12.15 5.11 3.06
N TYR A 139 -12.16 6.31 2.47
CA TYR A 139 -11.09 7.31 2.63
C TYR A 139 -11.32 8.23 3.83
N ASN A 140 -10.30 8.31 4.67
CA ASN A 140 -10.16 9.27 5.76
C ASN A 140 -8.72 9.84 5.75
N ALA A 141 -8.36 10.62 6.78
CA ALA A 141 -7.04 11.26 6.85
C ALA A 141 -5.87 10.26 6.76
N TYR A 142 -6.04 9.01 7.20
CA TYR A 142 -5.00 7.99 7.17
C TYR A 142 -4.70 7.50 5.75
N ASN A 143 -5.73 7.21 4.94
CA ASN A 143 -5.55 6.69 3.58
C ASN A 143 -5.34 7.80 2.55
N ARG A 144 -5.84 9.03 2.79
CA ARG A 144 -5.53 10.20 1.94
C ARG A 144 -4.04 10.47 1.89
N PHE A 145 -3.38 10.49 3.06
CA PHE A 145 -1.92 10.59 3.15
C PHE A 145 -1.19 9.59 2.25
N VAL A 146 -1.64 8.32 2.23
CA VAL A 146 -1.03 7.28 1.40
C VAL A 146 -1.21 7.58 -0.08
N VAL A 147 -2.43 7.91 -0.52
CA VAL A 147 -2.71 8.25 -1.93
C VAL A 147 -1.88 9.45 -2.36
N ASP A 148 -1.89 10.52 -1.56
CA ASP A 148 -1.14 11.76 -1.82
C ASP A 148 0.35 11.46 -1.98
N SER A 149 0.93 10.71 -1.03
CA SER A 149 2.36 10.36 -1.06
C SER A 149 2.77 9.50 -2.25
N VAL A 150 1.90 8.60 -2.70
CA VAL A 150 2.20 7.72 -3.84
C VAL A 150 2.11 8.49 -5.16
N LEU A 151 1.05 9.27 -5.37
CA LEU A 151 0.86 9.99 -6.63
C LEU A 151 1.91 11.11 -6.80
N ALA A 152 2.13 11.92 -5.77
CA ALA A 152 3.20 12.93 -5.80
C ALA A 152 4.58 12.27 -5.91
N GLY A 153 4.79 11.15 -5.22
CA GLY A 153 6.02 10.36 -5.30
C GLY A 153 6.32 9.83 -6.70
N TRP A 154 5.33 9.29 -7.42
CA TRP A 154 5.52 8.85 -8.80
C TRP A 154 5.90 10.01 -9.73
N LEU A 155 5.20 11.14 -9.64
CA LEU A 155 5.52 12.30 -10.48
C LEU A 155 6.94 12.79 -10.23
N GLN A 156 7.33 12.95 -8.96
CA GLN A 156 8.69 13.35 -8.56
C GLN A 156 9.76 12.35 -9.01
N GLN A 157 9.53 11.05 -8.86
CA GLN A 157 10.49 10.02 -9.25
C GLN A 157 10.71 10.00 -10.77
N LEU A 158 9.65 10.15 -11.55
CA LEU A 158 9.72 10.22 -13.00
C LEU A 158 10.38 11.54 -13.48
N ALA A 159 10.15 12.64 -12.76
CA ALA A 159 10.83 13.91 -13.00
C ALA A 159 12.35 13.81 -12.76
N THR A 160 12.73 13.20 -11.64
CA THR A 160 14.15 12.93 -11.32
C THR A 160 14.82 12.08 -12.39
N LEU A 161 14.14 11.03 -12.88
CA LEU A 161 14.64 10.19 -13.97
C LEU A 161 14.90 10.99 -15.25
N ALA A 162 13.93 11.81 -15.67
CA ALA A 162 14.05 12.63 -16.88
C ALA A 162 14.97 13.85 -16.69
N SER A 163 15.47 14.10 -15.47
CA SER A 163 16.24 15.30 -15.11
C SER A 163 15.53 16.61 -15.48
N THR A 164 14.20 16.61 -15.40
CA THR A 164 13.35 17.78 -15.69
C THR A 164 12.07 17.73 -14.87
N ALA A 165 11.48 18.89 -14.58
CA ALA A 165 10.18 18.95 -13.91
C ALA A 165 9.10 18.36 -14.81
N LEU A 166 8.19 17.57 -14.24
CA LEU A 166 7.03 17.02 -14.94
C LEU A 166 5.76 17.62 -14.39
N THR A 167 4.76 17.73 -15.26
CA THR A 167 3.38 18.06 -14.91
C THR A 167 2.50 16.90 -15.35
N ALA A 168 1.46 16.62 -14.56
CA ALA A 168 0.44 15.66 -14.96
C ALA A 168 -0.53 16.32 -15.95
N GLU A 169 -0.95 15.59 -16.98
CA GLU A 169 -2.01 16.04 -17.88
C GLU A 169 -3.37 16.07 -17.14
N ALA A 170 -3.57 15.12 -16.22
CA ALA A 170 -4.76 15.04 -15.38
C ALA A 170 -4.47 14.27 -14.09
N VAL A 171 -5.22 14.57 -13.03
CA VAL A 171 -5.16 13.86 -11.75
C VAL A 171 -6.58 13.52 -11.27
N GLN A 172 -6.79 12.29 -10.83
CA GLN A 172 -8.06 11.80 -10.27
C GLN A 172 -7.86 11.30 -8.85
N MET A 173 -8.82 11.63 -7.98
CA MET A 173 -8.86 11.23 -6.58
C MET A 173 -10.24 10.65 -6.26
N GLU A 174 -10.29 9.47 -5.64
CA GLU A 174 -11.56 8.80 -5.30
C GLU A 174 -12.30 9.43 -4.13
N PHE A 175 -11.65 10.35 -3.40
CA PHE A 175 -12.22 11.01 -2.24
C PHE A 175 -12.64 12.44 -2.56
N ALA A 176 -13.61 12.93 -1.80
CA ALA A 176 -14.01 14.33 -1.82
C ALA A 176 -12.84 15.26 -1.47
N ALA A 177 -12.87 16.46 -2.05
CA ALA A 177 -11.85 17.49 -1.85
C ALA A 177 -11.53 17.68 -0.35
N PRO A 178 -10.26 17.50 0.08
CA PRO A 178 -9.89 17.72 1.47
C PRO A 178 -9.75 19.21 1.77
N THR A 179 -9.55 19.56 3.04
CA THR A 179 -9.38 20.96 3.49
C THR A 179 -8.10 21.63 2.97
N TYR A 180 -7.23 20.88 2.31
CA TYR A 180 -5.96 21.32 1.71
C TYR A 180 -5.95 21.12 0.18
N ALA A 181 -7.14 21.09 -0.45
CA ALA A 181 -7.29 20.85 -1.89
C ALA A 181 -6.50 21.84 -2.76
N GLU A 182 -6.31 23.07 -2.29
CA GLU A 182 -5.51 24.11 -2.95
C GLU A 182 -4.02 23.75 -3.08
N ARG A 183 -3.54 22.74 -2.34
CA ARG A 183 -2.14 22.26 -2.42
C ARG A 183 -1.89 21.29 -3.57
N TYR A 184 -2.93 20.74 -4.19
CA TYR A 184 -2.77 19.72 -5.24
C TYR A 184 -2.27 20.33 -6.55
N GLU A 185 -2.84 21.45 -7.00
CA GLU A 185 -2.49 22.03 -8.30
C GLU A 185 -1.01 22.46 -8.39
N PRO A 186 -0.41 23.12 -7.37
CA PRO A 186 1.03 23.38 -7.35
C PRO A 186 1.90 22.12 -7.38
N GLU A 187 1.42 21.01 -6.82
CA GLU A 187 2.16 19.75 -6.73
C GLU A 187 2.14 18.98 -8.06
N PHE A 188 0.99 18.93 -8.73
CA PHE A 188 0.79 18.14 -9.94
C PHE A 188 0.93 18.94 -11.24
N GLY A 189 0.86 20.27 -11.17
CA GLY A 189 0.85 21.17 -12.33
C GLY A 189 -0.49 21.23 -13.05
N CYS A 190 -1.55 20.66 -12.49
CA CYS A 190 -2.92 20.73 -13.02
C CYS A 190 -3.96 20.59 -11.88
N PRO A 191 -5.19 21.13 -12.06
CA PRO A 191 -6.24 20.99 -11.08
C PRO A 191 -6.72 19.52 -10.98
N PRO A 192 -6.83 18.94 -9.77
CA PRO A 192 -7.30 17.57 -9.60
C PRO A 192 -8.82 17.47 -9.78
N THR A 193 -9.28 16.29 -10.22
CA THR A 193 -10.69 15.90 -10.14
C THR A 193 -10.92 15.00 -8.91
N PHE A 194 -11.65 15.53 -7.93
CA PHE A 194 -12.10 14.78 -6.74
C PHE A 194 -13.40 14.02 -7.01
N ASP A 195 -13.76 13.10 -6.10
CA ASP A 195 -14.92 12.20 -6.24
C ASP A 195 -14.91 11.39 -7.55
N ALA A 196 -13.71 11.08 -8.05
CA ALA A 196 -13.50 10.32 -9.26
C ALA A 196 -13.61 8.80 -9.03
N ALA A 197 -13.58 8.02 -10.11
CA ALA A 197 -13.73 6.56 -10.05
C ALA A 197 -12.45 5.80 -9.67
N PHE A 198 -11.29 6.46 -9.65
CA PHE A 198 -10.01 5.86 -9.26
C PHE A 198 -9.01 6.95 -8.81
N ASN A 199 -7.94 6.54 -8.10
CA ASN A 199 -6.82 7.42 -7.80
C ASN A 199 -5.75 7.26 -8.88
N GLY A 200 -5.27 8.34 -9.47
CA GLY A 200 -4.23 8.24 -10.47
C GLY A 200 -3.83 9.57 -11.08
N LEU A 201 -2.72 9.54 -11.82
CA LEU A 201 -2.25 10.65 -12.64
C LEU A 201 -2.07 10.20 -14.09
N ARG A 202 -2.27 11.11 -15.02
CA ARG A 202 -2.08 10.89 -16.46
C ARG A 202 -0.87 11.66 -16.95
N LEU A 203 -0.07 11.00 -17.78
CA LEU A 203 1.04 11.62 -18.51
C LEU A 203 0.74 11.51 -20.02
N ASP A 204 1.01 12.58 -20.75
CA ASP A 204 0.84 12.63 -22.19
C ASP A 204 1.96 11.88 -22.95
N GLN A 205 1.81 11.72 -24.26
CA GLN A 205 2.83 11.06 -25.09
C GLN A 205 4.20 11.75 -25.00
N GLN A 206 4.23 13.08 -24.96
CA GLN A 206 5.48 13.84 -24.93
C GLN A 206 6.27 13.53 -23.65
N THR A 207 5.61 13.59 -22.50
CA THR A 207 6.19 13.30 -21.19
C THR A 207 6.66 11.87 -21.08
N LEU A 208 5.85 10.90 -21.53
CA LEU A 208 6.20 9.48 -21.51
C LEU A 208 7.43 9.15 -22.37
N ASN A 209 7.67 9.92 -23.43
CA ASN A 209 8.79 9.73 -24.35
C ASN A 209 10.07 10.47 -23.93
N LEU A 210 10.05 11.26 -22.85
CA LEU A 210 11.25 11.88 -22.29
C LEU A 210 12.28 10.80 -21.94
N ARG A 211 13.52 11.03 -22.37
CA ARG A 211 14.62 10.09 -22.22
C ARG A 211 15.33 10.27 -20.88
N ASN A 212 15.79 9.17 -20.33
CA ASN A 212 16.70 9.18 -19.19
C ASN A 212 18.13 9.44 -19.67
N PRO A 213 18.76 10.58 -19.30
CA PRO A 213 20.14 10.89 -19.70
C PRO A 213 21.18 9.95 -19.08
N GLN A 214 20.82 9.23 -18.01
CA GLN A 214 21.69 8.28 -17.30
C GLN A 214 21.46 6.82 -17.73
N HIS A 215 20.69 6.58 -18.80
CA HIS A 215 20.40 5.22 -19.26
C HIS A 215 21.67 4.48 -19.73
N CYS A 216 21.95 3.35 -19.11
CA CYS A 216 22.93 2.37 -19.59
C CYS A 216 22.22 1.09 -20.05
N PRO A 217 22.21 0.76 -21.36
CA PRO A 217 21.47 -0.40 -21.88
C PRO A 217 21.85 -1.74 -21.23
N GLY A 218 23.15 -1.98 -20.99
CA GLY A 218 23.62 -3.23 -20.38
C GLY A 218 23.15 -3.38 -18.93
N THR A 219 23.39 -2.35 -18.11
CA THR A 219 22.95 -2.32 -16.71
C THR A 219 21.43 -2.43 -16.58
N TRP A 220 20.67 -1.77 -17.46
CA TRP A 220 19.22 -1.88 -17.51
C TRP A 220 18.74 -3.32 -17.73
N GLN A 221 19.33 -4.04 -18.69
CA GLN A 221 18.95 -5.43 -18.98
C GLN A 221 19.28 -6.38 -17.82
N GLU A 222 20.46 -6.21 -17.20
CA GLU A 222 20.85 -7.00 -16.03
C GLU A 222 19.91 -6.76 -14.84
N LEU A 223 19.59 -5.51 -14.54
CA LEU A 223 18.68 -5.14 -13.46
C LEU A 223 17.25 -5.66 -13.69
N LEU A 224 16.76 -5.64 -14.93
CA LEU A 224 15.49 -6.27 -15.31
C LEU A 224 15.49 -7.77 -15.02
N GLN A 225 16.56 -8.48 -15.41
CA GLN A 225 16.68 -9.91 -15.14
C GLN A 225 16.69 -10.22 -13.65
N LEU A 226 17.40 -9.41 -12.84
CA LEU A 226 17.41 -9.54 -11.38
C LEU A 226 16.02 -9.29 -10.77
N CYS A 227 15.30 -8.26 -11.24
CA CYS A 227 13.92 -8.01 -10.82
C CYS A 227 13.01 -9.20 -11.13
N GLU A 228 13.12 -9.77 -12.33
CA GLU A 228 12.33 -10.94 -12.74
C GLU A 228 12.63 -12.16 -11.87
N GLN A 229 13.90 -12.43 -11.58
CA GLN A 229 14.29 -13.53 -10.70
C GLN A 229 13.73 -13.35 -9.28
N GLU A 230 13.80 -12.15 -8.72
CA GLU A 230 13.25 -11.87 -7.38
C GLU A 230 11.71 -11.93 -7.38
N LEU A 231 11.05 -11.42 -8.42
CA LEU A 231 9.60 -11.51 -8.55
C LEU A 231 9.15 -12.97 -8.68
N GLN A 232 9.87 -13.77 -9.47
CA GLN A 232 9.65 -15.20 -9.57
C GLN A 232 9.88 -15.87 -8.21
N ARG A 233 10.94 -15.55 -7.47
CA ARG A 233 11.20 -16.12 -6.14
C ARG A 233 10.08 -15.84 -5.15
N LEU A 234 9.48 -14.64 -5.20
CA LEU A 234 8.33 -14.29 -4.36
C LEU A 234 7.05 -15.03 -4.74
N THR A 235 6.86 -15.36 -6.02
CA THR A 235 5.59 -15.89 -6.56
C THR A 235 5.60 -17.40 -6.82
N ARG A 236 6.78 -18.00 -7.06
CA ARG A 236 6.99 -19.42 -7.42
C ARG A 236 6.53 -20.39 -6.34
N THR A 237 6.53 -19.95 -5.08
CA THR A 237 6.18 -20.77 -3.92
C THR A 237 4.72 -20.65 -3.52
N TYR A 238 3.89 -19.87 -4.24
CA TYR A 238 2.49 -19.77 -3.89
C TYR A 238 1.75 -21.06 -4.22
N SER A 239 1.28 -21.72 -3.16
CA SER A 239 0.28 -22.79 -3.25
C SER A 239 -0.96 -22.30 -4.00
N LEU A 240 -1.75 -23.24 -4.54
CA LEU A 240 -3.01 -22.89 -5.19
C LEU A 240 -3.90 -22.11 -4.24
N ARG A 241 -3.91 -22.50 -2.96
CA ARG A 241 -4.56 -21.77 -1.87
C ARG A 241 -4.13 -20.30 -1.78
N GLU A 242 -2.83 -20.01 -1.76
CA GLU A 242 -2.33 -18.63 -1.66
C GLU A 242 -2.69 -17.80 -2.89
N ARG A 243 -2.63 -18.40 -4.08
CA ARG A 243 -3.06 -17.75 -5.32
C ARG A 243 -4.55 -17.40 -5.29
N VAL A 244 -5.39 -18.32 -4.80
CA VAL A 244 -6.82 -18.05 -4.59
C VAL A 244 -6.99 -16.91 -3.58
N SER A 245 -6.35 -16.98 -2.42
CA SER A 245 -6.41 -15.94 -1.39
C SER A 245 -6.06 -14.54 -1.89
N GLN A 246 -5.02 -14.42 -2.73
CA GLN A 246 -4.63 -13.13 -3.33
C GLN A 246 -5.67 -12.58 -4.29
N LEU A 247 -6.35 -13.46 -5.04
CA LEU A 247 -7.42 -13.06 -5.95
C LEU A 247 -8.72 -12.72 -5.21
N LEU A 248 -8.93 -13.23 -3.99
CA LEU A 248 -10.11 -12.93 -3.19
C LEU A 248 -10.12 -11.49 -2.66
N GLY A 249 -8.98 -10.96 -2.22
CA GLY A 249 -8.90 -9.62 -1.60
C GLY A 249 -9.55 -8.49 -2.43
N PRO A 250 -9.20 -8.33 -3.72
CA PRO A 250 -9.81 -7.39 -4.66
C PRO A 250 -11.21 -7.78 -5.15
N ARG A 251 -11.87 -8.76 -4.50
CA ARG A 251 -13.24 -9.19 -4.82
C ARG A 251 -14.16 -9.20 -3.60
N LEU A 252 -13.59 -8.98 -2.41
CA LEU A 252 -14.32 -8.84 -1.15
C LEU A 252 -14.83 -7.40 -1.01
N HIS A 253 -15.84 -7.02 -1.79
CA HIS A 253 -16.53 -5.72 -1.67
C HIS A 253 -18.01 -5.89 -1.93
N GLY A 254 -18.83 -5.78 -0.89
CA GLY A 254 -20.30 -5.83 -0.99
C GLY A 254 -20.91 -7.14 -1.53
N ARG A 255 -20.11 -8.10 -2.00
CA ARG A 255 -20.57 -9.40 -2.54
C ARG A 255 -19.65 -10.53 -2.10
N GLU A 256 -20.20 -11.74 -2.07
CA GLU A 256 -19.44 -12.96 -1.85
C GLU A 256 -18.60 -13.29 -3.11
N PRO A 257 -17.31 -13.65 -2.96
CA PRO A 257 -16.49 -14.02 -4.10
C PRO A 257 -17.00 -15.28 -4.80
N ASP A 258 -17.03 -15.24 -6.13
CA ASP A 258 -17.44 -16.35 -6.97
C ASP A 258 -16.24 -17.21 -7.39
N MET A 259 -16.36 -18.52 -7.23
CA MET A 259 -15.35 -19.48 -7.64
C MET A 259 -15.11 -19.45 -9.16
N ASP A 260 -16.15 -19.20 -9.96
CA ASP A 260 -16.01 -19.14 -11.42
C ASP A 260 -15.19 -17.93 -11.86
N ASP A 261 -15.34 -16.79 -11.18
CA ASP A 261 -14.50 -15.62 -11.42
C ASP A 261 -13.03 -15.86 -11.05
N ILE A 262 -12.78 -16.52 -9.91
CA ILE A 262 -11.41 -16.87 -9.50
C ILE A 262 -10.78 -17.87 -10.47
N ALA A 263 -11.54 -18.87 -10.92
CA ALA A 263 -11.06 -19.88 -11.85
C ALA A 263 -10.67 -19.26 -13.20
N ARG A 264 -11.47 -18.30 -13.73
CA ARG A 264 -11.12 -17.52 -14.93
C ARG A 264 -9.79 -16.78 -14.79
N HIS A 265 -9.54 -16.13 -13.64
CA HIS A 265 -8.28 -15.43 -13.39
C HIS A 265 -7.08 -16.37 -13.26
N LEU A 266 -7.32 -17.60 -12.82
CA LEU A 266 -6.30 -18.65 -12.79
C LEU A 266 -6.13 -19.39 -14.12
N GLN A 267 -6.93 -19.05 -15.14
CA GLN A 267 -7.00 -19.74 -16.43
C GLN A 267 -7.32 -21.25 -16.27
N LEU A 268 -8.23 -21.56 -15.36
CA LEU A 268 -8.69 -22.93 -15.06
C LEU A 268 -10.22 -23.03 -15.16
N PRO A 269 -10.77 -24.18 -15.57
CA PRO A 269 -12.18 -24.49 -15.32
C PRO A 269 -12.47 -24.61 -13.82
N SER A 270 -13.65 -24.18 -13.37
CA SER A 270 -14.02 -24.17 -11.96
C SER A 270 -14.03 -25.56 -11.32
N TRP A 271 -14.40 -26.60 -12.08
CA TRP A 271 -14.33 -27.99 -11.60
C TRP A 271 -12.88 -28.42 -11.35
N THR A 272 -11.93 -27.98 -12.18
CA THR A 272 -10.50 -28.24 -11.99
C THR A 272 -9.97 -27.54 -10.76
N LEU A 273 -10.35 -26.26 -10.56
CA LEU A 273 -10.01 -25.51 -9.35
C LEU A 273 -10.53 -26.22 -8.10
N ARG A 274 -11.83 -26.60 -8.09
CA ARG A 274 -12.44 -27.32 -6.98
C ARG A 274 -11.74 -28.65 -6.68
N ARG A 275 -11.44 -29.44 -7.72
CA ARG A 275 -10.73 -30.73 -7.57
C ARG A 275 -9.35 -30.53 -6.96
N ARG A 276 -8.54 -29.61 -7.50
CA ARG A 276 -7.18 -29.35 -7.00
C ARG A 276 -7.18 -28.82 -5.56
N LEU A 277 -8.12 -27.96 -5.20
CA LEU A 277 -8.28 -27.52 -3.80
C LEU A 277 -8.62 -28.68 -2.86
N THR A 278 -9.45 -29.62 -3.32
CA THR A 278 -9.81 -30.81 -2.54
C THR A 278 -8.61 -31.76 -2.39
N GLU A 279 -7.81 -31.95 -3.45
CA GLU A 279 -6.54 -32.69 -3.42
C GLU A 279 -5.53 -32.06 -2.44
N GLU A 280 -5.52 -30.72 -2.31
CA GLU A 280 -4.75 -29.99 -1.28
C GLU A 280 -5.41 -30.00 0.12
N GLY A 281 -6.52 -30.73 0.31
CA GLY A 281 -7.18 -30.87 1.61
C GLY A 281 -7.99 -29.64 2.06
N THR A 282 -8.40 -28.77 1.12
CA THR A 282 -9.18 -27.56 1.42
C THR A 282 -10.40 -27.39 0.50
N ARG A 283 -11.21 -26.37 0.77
CA ARG A 283 -12.38 -26.00 -0.04
C ARG A 283 -12.35 -24.50 -0.29
N PHE A 284 -12.90 -24.06 -1.42
CA PHE A 284 -12.99 -22.65 -1.77
C PHE A 284 -13.64 -21.81 -0.64
N SER A 285 -14.77 -22.28 -0.09
CA SER A 285 -15.45 -21.62 1.02
C SER A 285 -14.62 -21.57 2.31
N THR A 286 -13.75 -22.55 2.55
CA THR A 286 -12.80 -22.52 3.67
C THR A 286 -11.81 -21.37 3.48
N ILE A 287 -11.22 -21.25 2.27
CA ILE A 287 -10.28 -20.19 1.94
C ILE A 287 -10.92 -18.80 2.04
N VAL A 288 -12.16 -18.64 1.55
CA VAL A 288 -12.92 -17.38 1.67
C VAL A 288 -13.12 -17.01 3.14
N ASN A 289 -13.55 -17.96 3.97
CA ASN A 289 -13.80 -17.70 5.39
C ASN A 289 -12.52 -17.39 6.17
N GLU A 290 -11.43 -18.11 5.91
CA GLU A 290 -10.14 -17.83 6.53
C GLU A 290 -9.60 -16.47 6.09
N THR A 291 -9.73 -16.12 4.82
CA THR A 291 -9.34 -14.82 4.29
C THR A 291 -10.14 -13.70 4.94
N ARG A 292 -11.47 -13.83 5.01
CA ARG A 292 -12.32 -12.87 5.72
C ARG A 292 -11.95 -12.75 7.19
N ARG A 293 -11.67 -13.87 7.87
CA ARG A 293 -11.28 -13.86 9.30
C ARG A 293 -9.96 -13.12 9.52
N ASP A 294 -8.94 -13.44 8.74
CA ASP A 294 -7.61 -12.87 8.93
C ASP A 294 -7.63 -11.36 8.61
N LEU A 295 -8.32 -10.96 7.55
CA LEU A 295 -8.55 -9.54 7.23
C LEU A 295 -9.41 -8.84 8.28
N ALA A 296 -10.43 -9.50 8.84
CA ALA A 296 -11.25 -8.94 9.90
C ALA A 296 -10.42 -8.63 11.15
N ILE A 297 -9.53 -9.53 11.56
CA ILE A 297 -8.62 -9.27 12.68
C ILE A 297 -7.77 -8.05 12.39
N ALA A 298 -7.16 -7.98 11.19
CA ALA A 298 -6.31 -6.87 10.81
C ALA A 298 -7.09 -5.54 10.78
N TYR A 299 -8.30 -5.52 10.22
CA TYR A 299 -9.13 -4.32 10.20
C TYR A 299 -9.58 -3.86 11.59
N VAL A 300 -10.05 -4.79 12.43
CA VAL A 300 -10.53 -4.47 13.78
C VAL A 300 -9.40 -3.93 14.65
N ARG A 301 -8.20 -4.51 14.51
CA ARG A 301 -7.01 -4.15 15.29
C ARG A 301 -6.33 -2.89 14.77
N ASP A 302 -6.12 -2.81 13.46
CA ASP A 302 -5.16 -1.87 12.87
C ASP A 302 -5.82 -0.64 12.24
N THR A 303 -7.16 -0.54 12.21
CA THR A 303 -7.87 0.60 11.60
C THR A 303 -8.98 1.15 12.49
N GLU A 304 -9.35 2.41 12.24
CA GLU A 304 -10.46 3.12 12.91
C GLU A 304 -11.81 2.94 12.23
N LEU A 305 -11.90 2.04 11.24
CA LEU A 305 -13.13 1.78 10.49
C LEU A 305 -14.25 1.28 11.41
N SER A 306 -15.46 1.73 11.14
CA SER A 306 -16.69 1.22 11.77
C SER A 306 -16.91 -0.25 11.39
N PHE A 307 -17.66 -0.99 12.23
CA PHE A 307 -17.97 -2.38 11.92
C PHE A 307 -18.86 -2.55 10.68
N GLY A 308 -19.63 -1.52 10.31
CA GLY A 308 -20.38 -1.48 9.05
C GLY A 308 -19.46 -1.38 7.84
N GLU A 309 -18.46 -0.48 7.89
CA GLU A 309 -17.45 -0.38 6.84
C GLU A 309 -16.65 -1.69 6.73
N ILE A 310 -16.18 -2.25 7.85
CA ILE A 310 -15.45 -3.53 7.84
C ILE A 310 -16.32 -4.65 7.25
N ALA A 311 -17.61 -4.71 7.58
CA ALA A 311 -18.52 -5.68 6.99
C ALA A 311 -18.60 -5.54 5.47
N TYR A 312 -18.80 -4.32 4.96
CA TYR A 312 -18.81 -4.03 3.53
C TYR A 312 -17.50 -4.45 2.84
N LEU A 313 -16.36 -4.13 3.47
CA LEU A 313 -15.01 -4.45 3.00
C LEU A 313 -14.67 -5.94 3.03
N LEU A 314 -15.45 -6.75 3.73
CA LEU A 314 -15.27 -8.19 3.77
C LEU A 314 -16.38 -8.91 2.99
N GLY A 315 -17.23 -8.17 2.27
CA GLY A 315 -18.33 -8.70 1.48
C GLY A 315 -19.41 -9.36 2.33
N PHE A 316 -19.67 -8.85 3.53
CA PHE A 316 -20.82 -9.22 4.35
C PHE A 316 -22.04 -8.38 3.98
N ALA A 317 -23.23 -8.99 4.04
CA ALA A 317 -24.49 -8.30 3.77
C ALA A 317 -24.85 -7.23 4.83
N SER A 318 -24.36 -7.37 6.07
CA SER A 318 -24.61 -6.39 7.14
C SER A 318 -23.55 -6.46 8.24
N ALA A 319 -23.52 -5.43 9.10
CA ALA A 319 -22.66 -5.38 10.28
C ALA A 319 -22.96 -6.54 11.27
N GLU A 320 -24.23 -6.91 11.43
CA GLU A 320 -24.65 -8.02 12.30
C GLU A 320 -24.18 -9.37 11.76
N ALA A 321 -24.22 -9.57 10.43
CA ALA A 321 -23.68 -10.76 9.79
C ALA A 321 -22.17 -10.89 10.03
N PHE A 322 -21.44 -9.78 9.88
CA PHE A 322 -20.01 -9.71 10.22
C PHE A 322 -19.75 -10.02 11.69
N GLN A 323 -20.44 -9.37 12.62
CA GLN A 323 -20.23 -9.56 14.07
C GLN A 323 -20.51 -11.01 14.51
N ARG A 324 -21.57 -11.65 13.98
CA ARG A 324 -21.86 -13.06 14.25
C ARG A 324 -20.76 -13.98 13.72
N ALA A 325 -20.28 -13.74 12.50
CA ALA A 325 -19.18 -14.51 11.93
C ALA A 325 -17.89 -14.33 12.74
N PHE A 326 -17.56 -13.10 13.13
CA PHE A 326 -16.39 -12.77 13.94
C PHE A 326 -16.42 -13.46 15.31
N LYS A 327 -17.56 -13.37 16.01
CA LYS A 327 -17.75 -14.07 17.30
C LYS A 327 -17.61 -15.58 17.16
N ARG A 328 -18.16 -16.16 16.09
CA ARG A 328 -18.00 -17.60 15.80
C ARG A 328 -16.54 -17.98 15.56
N TRP A 329 -15.77 -17.13 14.87
CA TRP A 329 -14.36 -17.41 14.55
C TRP A 329 -13.42 -17.27 15.76
N LEU A 330 -13.63 -16.25 16.59
CA LEU A 330 -12.66 -15.85 17.61
C LEU A 330 -13.17 -15.99 19.04
N GLN A 331 -14.42 -16.44 19.22
CA GLN A 331 -15.11 -16.56 20.51
C GLN A 331 -15.17 -15.26 21.33
N GLN A 332 -14.95 -14.11 20.66
CA GLN A 332 -15.03 -12.76 21.20
C GLN A 332 -15.61 -11.82 20.15
N THR A 333 -16.20 -10.71 20.57
CA THR A 333 -16.76 -9.69 19.68
C THR A 333 -15.67 -8.80 19.08
N PRO A 334 -15.91 -8.18 17.91
CA PRO A 334 -14.99 -7.18 17.35
C PRO A 334 -14.65 -6.03 18.31
N GLY A 335 -15.64 -5.58 19.08
CA GLY A 335 -15.49 -4.51 20.07
C GLY A 335 -14.58 -4.88 21.23
N GLU A 336 -14.69 -6.11 21.75
CA GLU A 336 -13.79 -6.62 22.79
C GLU A 336 -12.34 -6.66 22.30
N LEU A 337 -12.11 -7.21 21.10
CA LEU A 337 -10.76 -7.27 20.52
C LEU A 337 -10.17 -5.86 20.35
N ARG A 338 -10.93 -4.91 19.77
CA ARG A 338 -10.47 -3.53 19.56
C ARG A 338 -10.15 -2.83 20.88
N ARG A 339 -10.97 -3.01 21.92
CA ARG A 339 -10.71 -2.46 23.25
C ARG A 339 -9.46 -3.05 23.88
N ALA A 340 -9.27 -4.37 23.81
CA ALA A 340 -8.09 -5.04 24.34
C ALA A 340 -6.80 -4.51 23.71
N TYR A 341 -6.80 -4.29 22.39
CA TYR A 341 -5.66 -3.69 21.70
C TYR A 341 -5.42 -2.24 22.11
N ARG A 342 -6.47 -1.42 22.21
CA ARG A 342 -6.31 -0.03 22.67
C ARG A 342 -5.77 0.05 24.10
N GLN A 343 -6.25 -0.80 25.00
CA GLN A 343 -5.78 -0.84 26.39
C GLN A 343 -4.33 -1.36 26.48
N GLY A 344 -3.94 -2.33 25.65
CA GLY A 344 -2.56 -2.80 25.54
C GLY A 344 -1.59 -1.77 24.93
N SER A 345 -2.01 -1.03 23.89
CA SER A 345 -1.22 0.05 23.29
C SER A 345 -1.11 1.28 24.21
N VAL A 346 -2.13 1.57 25.01
CA VAL A 346 -2.09 2.62 26.05
C VAL A 346 -1.16 2.23 27.19
N ALA A 347 -1.12 0.96 27.62
CA ALA A 347 -0.20 0.50 28.66
C ALA A 347 1.28 0.60 28.24
N VAL A 348 1.61 0.26 26.98
CA VAL A 348 2.97 0.42 26.43
C VAL A 348 3.33 1.90 26.25
N SER A 349 2.38 2.75 25.84
CA SER A 349 2.60 4.20 25.71
C SER A 349 2.73 4.90 27.07
N ALA A 350 2.03 4.46 28.11
CA ALA A 350 2.11 5.00 29.46
C ALA A 350 3.41 4.60 30.19
N GLN A 351 3.95 3.39 29.94
CA GLN A 351 5.25 2.98 30.47
C GLN A 351 6.44 3.71 29.81
N ALA A 352 6.30 4.15 28.56
CA ALA A 352 7.33 4.94 27.86
C ALA A 352 7.33 6.44 28.26
N ALA A 353 6.27 6.92 28.92
CA ALA A 353 6.09 8.33 29.28
C ALA A 353 6.46 8.66 30.75
N LEU A 354 6.90 7.67 31.55
CA LEU A 354 7.39 7.93 32.90
C LEU A 354 8.84 8.43 32.82
N PRO A 355 9.15 9.67 33.27
CA PRO A 355 10.53 10.09 33.40
C PRO A 355 11.22 9.14 34.38
N ARG A 356 12.36 8.58 33.97
CA ARG A 356 13.24 7.82 34.87
C ARG A 356 13.60 8.74 36.03
N GLU A 357 13.03 8.49 37.20
CA GLU A 357 13.46 9.10 38.43
C GLU A 357 14.96 8.82 38.59
N ILE A 358 15.75 9.89 38.63
CA ILE A 358 17.16 9.85 38.96
C ILE A 358 17.22 9.57 40.46
N SER A 359 17.48 8.32 40.84
CA SER A 359 17.93 8.01 42.19
C SER A 359 19.39 8.44 42.34
N PRO A 360 19.75 9.25 43.35
CA PRO A 360 21.12 9.63 43.62
C PRO A 360 21.84 8.51 44.37
N GLY A 361 23.06 8.20 43.93
CA GLY A 361 24.00 7.31 44.60
C GLY A 361 25.41 7.67 44.19
#